data_AF-A0A1A6GTV6-F1
#
_entry.id   AF-A0A1A6GTV6-F1
#
_cell.length_a   1.000
_cell.length_b   1.000
_cell.length_c   1.000
_cell.angle_alpha   90.00
_cell.angle_beta   90.00
_cell.angle_gamma   90.00
#
_symmetry.space_group_name_H-M   'P 1'
#
loop_
_entity.id
_entity.type
_entity.pdbx_description
1 polymer ?
#
loop_
_entity_poly.entity_id
_entity_poly.type
_entity_poly.pdbx_seq_one_letter_code
_entity_poly.pdbx_strand_id
1 'polypeptide(L)'
;FIAPLHSGVRDYLGLFAVACFGVEELSKAYEDDGDDYSSIMVKALGDRLAEAFAEELHERVRRELWAYCSSEQLGVTDLRKLRYEGIRPAPGYPSQPDHTEKLTMWRLANIEQAT
;
A
#
# COMPACT_ATOMS: atom_id res chain seq x y z
N PHE A 1 -2.55 6.20 -18.49
CA PHE A 1 -3.88 6.04 -17.85
C PHE A 1 -4.31 7.31 -17.12
N ILE A 2 -3.88 8.49 -17.58
CA ILE A 2 -4.31 9.80 -17.09
C ILE A 2 -4.64 10.63 -18.32
N ALA A 3 -5.70 11.44 -18.26
CA ALA A 3 -6.13 12.29 -19.35
C ALA A 3 -4.99 13.22 -19.82
N PRO A 4 -4.72 13.31 -21.13
CA PRO A 4 -3.75 14.26 -21.66
C PRO A 4 -4.14 15.71 -21.32
N LEU A 5 -3.15 16.57 -21.10
CA LEU A 5 -3.35 17.96 -20.68
C LEU A 5 -4.30 18.75 -21.61
N HIS A 6 -4.23 18.50 -22.90
CA HIS A 6 -5.02 19.21 -23.92
C HIS A 6 -6.35 18.52 -24.27
N SER A 7 -6.74 17.47 -23.55
CA SER A 7 -7.97 16.73 -23.80
C SER A 7 -9.24 17.46 -23.36
N GLY A 8 -9.13 18.47 -22.49
CA GLY A 8 -10.27 19.14 -21.86
C GLY A 8 -10.92 18.35 -20.72
N VAL A 9 -10.42 17.15 -20.41
CA VAL A 9 -10.91 16.29 -19.32
C VAL A 9 -10.08 16.52 -18.07
N ARG A 10 -10.75 16.74 -16.92
CA ARG A 10 -10.10 16.79 -15.60
C ARG A 10 -9.89 15.36 -15.10
N ASP A 11 -8.71 15.10 -14.57
CA ASP A 11 -8.31 13.79 -14.07
C ASP A 11 -7.48 13.93 -12.79
N TYR A 12 -7.32 12.82 -12.07
CA TYR A 12 -6.77 12.79 -10.72
C TYR A 12 -5.84 11.60 -10.53
N LEU A 13 -4.90 11.74 -9.60
CA LEU A 13 -4.00 10.67 -9.18
C LEU A 13 -3.93 10.66 -7.66
N GLY A 14 -4.11 9.47 -7.07
CA GLY A 14 -3.92 9.23 -5.64
C GLY A 14 -2.61 8.51 -5.34
N LEU A 15 -2.17 8.57 -4.09
CA LEU A 15 -1.04 7.81 -3.57
C LEU A 15 -1.31 7.41 -2.11
N PHE A 16 -0.61 6.39 -1.62
CA PHE A 16 -0.62 6.03 -0.20
C PHE A 16 0.72 5.42 0.21
N ALA A 17 0.97 5.43 1.52
CA ALA A 17 2.02 4.66 2.18
C ALA A 17 1.43 4.09 3.48
N VAL A 18 1.74 2.82 3.78
CA VAL A 18 1.27 2.10 4.98
C VAL A 18 2.42 1.32 5.58
N ALA A 19 2.39 1.10 6.89
CA ALA A 19 3.40 0.36 7.63
C ALA A 19 2.80 -0.34 8.86
N CYS A 20 3.51 -1.36 9.34
CA CYS A 20 3.26 -2.01 10.63
C CYS A 20 4.47 -1.74 11.55
N PHE A 21 4.30 -0.85 12.52
CA PHE A 21 5.35 -0.47 13.47
C PHE A 21 5.46 -1.47 14.64
N GLY A 22 6.62 -1.55 15.29
CA GLY A 22 6.85 -2.44 16.43
C GLY A 22 7.42 -3.82 16.06
N VAL A 23 7.46 -4.16 14.77
CA VAL A 23 7.89 -5.49 14.30
C VAL A 23 9.37 -5.73 14.57
N GLU A 24 10.21 -4.72 14.34
CA GLU A 24 11.66 -4.81 14.52
C GLU A 24 12.01 -4.94 16.01
N GLU A 25 11.36 -4.14 16.86
CA GLU A 25 11.56 -4.16 18.31
C GLU A 25 11.13 -5.50 18.93
N LEU A 26 9.98 -6.03 18.50
CA LEU A 26 9.50 -7.34 18.96
C LEU A 26 10.39 -8.48 18.46
N SER A 27 10.81 -8.43 17.20
CA SER A 27 11.73 -9.42 16.62
C SER A 27 13.04 -9.44 17.42
N LYS A 28 13.56 -8.27 17.77
CA LYS A 28 14.80 -8.15 18.55
C LYS A 28 14.64 -8.68 19.97
N ALA A 29 13.52 -8.39 20.64
CA ALA A 29 13.22 -8.94 21.96
C ALA A 29 13.18 -10.47 21.95
N TYR A 30 12.54 -11.09 20.95
CA TYR A 30 12.52 -12.54 20.81
C TYR A 30 13.91 -13.13 20.52
N GLU A 31 14.73 -12.46 19.70
CA GLU A 31 16.12 -12.88 19.44
C GLU A 31 16.97 -12.82 20.72
N ASP A 32 16.80 -11.79 21.55
CA ASP A 32 17.55 -11.63 22.80
C ASP A 32 17.15 -12.70 23.84
N ASP A 33 15.91 -13.21 23.79
CA ASP A 33 15.42 -14.34 24.59
C ASP A 33 15.78 -15.72 23.99
N GLY A 34 16.44 -15.77 22.83
CA GLY A 34 16.80 -17.01 22.13
C GLY A 34 15.61 -17.71 21.45
N ASP A 35 14.50 -17.00 21.23
CA ASP A 35 13.30 -17.47 20.54
C ASP A 35 13.30 -17.04 19.06
N ASP A 36 14.14 -17.70 18.26
CA ASP A 36 14.22 -17.45 16.82
C ASP A 36 12.88 -17.71 16.10
N TYR A 37 12.06 -18.62 16.60
CA TYR A 37 10.77 -18.95 16.01
C TYR A 37 9.81 -17.75 16.09
N SER A 38 9.65 -17.17 17.28
CA SER A 38 8.80 -16.00 17.46
C SER A 38 9.36 -14.77 16.73
N SER A 39 10.68 -14.62 16.64
CA SER A 39 11.31 -13.57 15.82
C SER A 39 10.94 -13.71 14.34
N ILE A 40 11.07 -14.90 13.75
CA ILE A 40 10.67 -15.15 12.35
C ILE A 40 9.16 -14.94 12.18
N MET A 41 8.36 -15.41 13.15
CA MET A 41 6.91 -15.30 13.09
C MET A 41 6.43 -13.85 13.12
N VAL A 42 6.97 -13.01 14.02
CA VAL A 42 6.53 -11.61 14.12
C VAL A 42 6.91 -10.82 12.88
N LYS A 43 8.09 -11.07 12.29
CA LYS A 43 8.49 -10.48 11.00
C LYS A 43 7.55 -10.88 9.87
N ALA A 44 7.20 -12.17 9.79
CA ALA A 44 6.24 -12.64 8.80
C ALA A 44 4.85 -12.01 8.98
N LEU A 45 4.35 -11.94 10.22
CA LEU A 45 3.06 -11.31 10.52
C LEU A 45 3.07 -9.80 10.19
N GLY A 46 4.14 -9.08 10.52
CA GLY A 46 4.27 -7.66 10.22
C GLY A 46 4.16 -7.35 8.74
N ASP A 47 4.87 -8.11 7.90
CA ASP A 47 4.80 -8.02 6.45
C ASP A 47 3.38 -8.36 5.91
N ARG A 48 2.75 -9.41 6.44
CA ARG A 48 1.37 -9.76 6.05
C ARG A 48 0.34 -8.69 6.46
N LEU A 49 0.53 -8.02 7.59
CA LEU A 49 -0.32 -6.93 8.04
C LEU A 49 -0.15 -5.67 7.18
N ALA A 50 1.09 -5.32 6.82
CA ALA A 50 1.34 -4.18 5.93
C ALA A 50 0.68 -4.39 4.55
N GLU A 51 0.78 -5.59 3.97
CA GLU A 51 0.11 -5.95 2.73
C GLU A 51 -1.42 -5.98 2.85
N ALA A 52 -1.93 -6.51 3.97
CA ALA A 52 -3.38 -6.51 4.24
C ALA A 52 -3.93 -5.09 4.35
N PHE A 53 -3.19 -4.17 4.97
CA PHE A 53 -3.56 -2.76 5.04
C PHE A 53 -3.55 -2.12 3.65
N ALA A 54 -2.54 -2.40 2.82
CA ALA A 54 -2.51 -1.88 1.45
C ALA A 54 -3.73 -2.34 0.62
N GLU A 55 -4.16 -3.59 0.76
CA GLU A 55 -5.35 -4.12 0.06
C GLU A 55 -6.65 -3.49 0.56
N GLU A 56 -6.85 -3.43 1.89
CA GLU A 56 -8.06 -2.84 2.50
C GLU A 56 -8.14 -1.34 2.21
N LEU A 57 -7.04 -0.60 2.37
CA LEU A 57 -7.01 0.82 2.06
C LEU A 57 -7.28 1.06 0.58
N HIS A 58 -6.75 0.22 -0.31
CA HIS A 58 -7.05 0.35 -1.73
C HIS A 58 -8.54 0.10 -2.00
N GLU A 59 -9.15 -0.92 -1.40
CA GLU A 59 -10.61 -1.13 -1.49
C GLU A 59 -11.39 0.09 -0.99
N ARG A 60 -11.01 0.62 0.18
CA ARG A 60 -11.63 1.81 0.77
C ARG A 60 -11.48 3.05 -0.10
N VAL A 61 -10.34 3.23 -0.77
CA VAL A 61 -10.15 4.30 -1.77
C VAL A 61 -11.16 4.16 -2.91
N ARG A 62 -11.31 2.97 -3.49
CA ARG A 62 -12.25 2.75 -4.60
C ARG A 62 -13.70 2.99 -4.22
N ARG A 63 -14.08 2.58 -3.01
CA ARG A 63 -15.48 2.55 -2.55
C ARG A 63 -15.91 3.84 -1.84
N GLU A 64 -15.01 4.47 -1.10
CA GLU A 64 -15.36 5.54 -0.15
C GLU A 64 -14.59 6.84 -0.36
N LEU A 65 -13.25 6.79 -0.44
CA LEU A 65 -12.44 8.02 -0.42
C LEU A 65 -12.40 8.69 -1.81
N TRP A 66 -12.12 7.91 -2.85
CA TRP A 66 -12.26 8.32 -4.25
C TRP A 66 -13.67 7.98 -4.76
N ALA A 67 -14.26 6.89 -4.28
CA ALA A 67 -15.65 6.51 -4.51
C ALA A 67 -16.04 6.36 -6.00
N TYR A 68 -15.09 6.07 -6.89
CA TYR A 68 -15.38 5.82 -8.30
C TYR A 68 -16.07 4.47 -8.55
N CYS A 69 -16.04 3.55 -7.57
CA CYS A 69 -16.71 2.25 -7.61
C CYS A 69 -17.43 1.96 -6.29
N SER A 70 -18.34 2.85 -5.86
CA SER A 70 -19.00 2.76 -4.54
C SER A 70 -19.86 1.51 -4.33
N SER A 71 -20.38 0.91 -5.41
CA SER A 71 -21.17 -0.33 -5.37
C SER A 71 -20.33 -1.61 -5.43
N GLU A 72 -19.00 -1.53 -5.42
CA GLU A 72 -18.12 -2.70 -5.42
C GLU A 72 -18.41 -3.61 -4.20
N GLN A 73 -18.55 -4.91 -4.45
CA GLN A 73 -18.68 -5.94 -3.42
C GLN A 73 -17.87 -7.16 -3.87
N LEU A 74 -16.59 -7.20 -3.48
CA LEU A 74 -15.67 -8.28 -3.83
C LEU A 74 -15.26 -9.04 -2.57
N GLY A 75 -15.13 -10.36 -2.68
CA GLY A 75 -14.48 -11.14 -1.64
C GLY A 75 -12.96 -11.00 -1.72
N VAL A 76 -12.24 -11.28 -0.63
CA VAL A 76 -10.76 -11.21 -0.57
C VAL A 76 -10.08 -12.02 -1.68
N THR A 77 -10.64 -13.17 -2.05
CA THR A 77 -10.13 -13.99 -3.16
C THR A 77 -10.18 -13.26 -4.51
N ASP A 78 -11.21 -12.45 -4.74
CA ASP A 78 -11.37 -11.67 -5.97
C ASP A 78 -10.49 -10.42 -5.95
N LEU A 79 -10.28 -9.80 -4.78
CA LEU A 79 -9.30 -8.73 -4.60
C LEU A 79 -7.90 -9.19 -5.01
N ARG A 80 -7.45 -10.36 -4.52
CA ARG A 80 -6.15 -10.95 -4.91
C ARG A 80 -6.03 -11.27 -6.39
N LYS A 81 -7.16 -11.54 -7.06
CA LYS A 81 -7.23 -11.77 -8.52
C LYS A 81 -7.33 -10.48 -9.32
N LEU A 82 -7.24 -9.32 -8.67
CA LEU A 82 -7.32 -7.99 -9.28
C LEU A 82 -8.63 -7.80 -10.06
N ARG A 83 -9.74 -8.31 -9.53
CA ARG A 83 -11.07 -8.23 -10.16
C ARG A 83 -11.72 -6.84 -10.05
N TYR A 84 -11.09 -5.92 -9.35
CA TYR A 84 -11.51 -4.52 -9.24
C TYR A 84 -10.99 -3.69 -10.43
N GLU A 85 -11.62 -2.54 -10.65
CA GLU A 85 -11.13 -1.52 -11.60
C GLU A 85 -10.07 -0.64 -10.95
N GLY A 86 -9.09 -0.19 -11.74
CA GLY A 86 -7.97 0.63 -11.27
C GLY A 86 -6.75 -0.17 -10.78
N ILE A 87 -5.65 0.54 -10.54
CA ILE A 87 -4.35 -0.04 -10.14
C ILE A 87 -3.68 0.81 -9.04
N ARG A 88 -2.79 0.17 -8.27
CA ARG A 88 -1.98 0.81 -7.22
C ARG A 88 -0.47 0.56 -7.40
N PRO A 89 0.14 0.98 -8.53
CA PRO A 89 1.55 0.69 -8.81
C PRO A 89 2.47 1.41 -7.81
N ALA A 90 3.53 0.74 -7.38
CA ALA A 90 4.57 1.32 -6.54
C ALA A 90 5.87 1.50 -7.32
N PRO A 91 6.64 2.59 -7.10
CA PRO A 91 7.95 2.75 -7.74
C PRO A 91 8.94 1.66 -7.34
N GLY A 92 9.63 1.12 -8.34
CA GLY A 92 10.53 -0.04 -8.25
C GLY A 92 9.95 -1.33 -8.83
N TYR A 93 8.64 -1.39 -9.08
CA TYR A 93 8.04 -2.51 -9.79
C TYR A 93 8.25 -2.40 -11.32
N PRO A 94 8.09 -3.48 -12.11
CA PRO A 94 8.30 -3.43 -13.56
C PRO A 94 7.47 -2.39 -14.32
N SER A 95 6.32 -1.96 -13.78
CA SER A 95 5.50 -0.90 -14.36
C SER A 95 6.13 0.50 -14.28
N GLN A 96 6.99 0.74 -13.30
CA GLN A 96 7.78 1.95 -13.13
C GLN A 96 9.01 1.58 -12.25
N PRO A 97 10.16 1.24 -12.84
CA PRO A 97 11.29 0.64 -12.11
C PRO A 97 12.17 1.65 -11.38
N ASP A 98 11.92 2.95 -11.51
CA ASP A 98 12.74 3.99 -10.89
C ASP A 98 12.33 4.19 -9.44
N HIS A 99 13.15 3.68 -8.52
CA HIS A 99 12.91 3.81 -7.08
C HIS A 99 12.89 5.28 -6.59
N THR A 100 13.49 6.21 -7.34
CA THR A 100 13.63 7.61 -6.89
C THR A 100 12.29 8.35 -6.88
N GLU A 101 11.27 7.87 -7.60
CA GLU A 101 9.92 8.45 -7.56
C GLU A 101 9.27 8.37 -6.16
N LYS A 102 9.75 7.48 -5.29
CA LYS A 102 9.37 7.50 -3.86
C LYS A 102 9.71 8.83 -3.19
N LEU A 103 10.81 9.49 -3.58
CA LEU A 103 11.14 10.81 -3.03
C LEU A 103 10.05 11.85 -3.37
N THR A 104 9.49 11.79 -4.57
CA THR A 104 8.38 12.65 -4.99
C THR A 104 7.14 12.38 -4.14
N MET A 105 6.77 11.12 -3.95
CA MET A 105 5.63 10.71 -3.11
C MET A 105 5.80 11.20 -1.65
N TRP A 106 6.97 10.97 -1.05
CA TRP A 106 7.27 11.34 0.34
C TRP A 106 7.17 12.84 0.55
N ARG A 107 7.74 13.62 -0.38
CA ARG A 107 7.70 15.09 -0.32
C ARG A 107 6.29 15.63 -0.53
N LEU A 108 5.54 15.11 -1.52
CA LEU A 108 4.22 15.62 -1.88
C LEU A 108 3.21 15.48 -0.74
N ALA A 109 3.19 14.31 -0.09
CA ALA A 109 2.23 13.99 0.98
C ALA A 109 2.80 14.14 2.39
N ASN A 110 4.03 14.66 2.53
CA ASN A 110 4.72 14.82 3.81
C ASN A 110 4.70 13.55 4.68
N ILE A 111 4.99 12.41 4.05
CA ILE A 111 4.71 11.07 4.59
C ILE A 111 5.41 10.84 5.93
N GLU A 112 6.69 11.18 6.02
CA GLU A 112 7.51 10.94 7.23
C GLU A 112 6.99 11.68 8.47
N GLN A 113 6.43 12.88 8.30
CA GLN A 113 5.91 13.66 9.43
C GLN A 113 4.49 13.23 9.84
N ALA A 114 3.80 12.46 8.98
CA ALA A 114 2.46 11.95 9.22
C ALA A 114 2.45 10.53 9.84
N THR A 115 3.62 9.94 10.01
CA THR A 115 3.88 8.65 10.69
C THR A 115 4.45 8.88 12.07
#